data_AF-A0A2D5A8A4-F1
#
_entry.id   AF-A0A2D5A8A4-F1
#
_cell.length_a   1.000
_cell.length_b   1.000
_cell.length_c   1.000
_cell.angle_alpha   90.00
_cell.angle_beta   90.00
_cell.angle_gamma   90.00
#
_symmetry.space_group_name_H-M   'P 1'
#
loop_
_entity.id
_entity.type
_entity.pdbx_description
1 polymer ?
#
loop_
_entity_poly.entity_id
_entity_poly.type
_entity_poly.pdbx_seq_one_letter_code
_entity_poly.pdbx_strand_id
1 'polypeptide(L)'
;MQHHSMTSLFRLLVIAVAVLGIRAVAFGQGASGEVPDPMGLRETRELFERYVGLDDSDWLLIEATHDDYLADFETLRDGPIAEFLEVGRALRASNTGMMPSLERLEDYFDAWRSVVGSVHRLDERFFASVAATVGEEAAKGVKRARLVRRRQADAAAVMGGLSLRDTSLDDAFWSMTPTAEEVAAVDDVLRGLESSTPRLVRAVAVGTVESILEVAR
;
A
#
# COMPACT_ATOMS: atom_id res chain seq x y z
N MET A 1 -35.80 26.70 -20.30
CA MET A 1 -35.24 26.46 -18.95
C MET A 1 -34.86 24.99 -18.83
N GLN A 2 -33.58 24.68 -19.12
CA GLN A 2 -33.00 23.34 -19.15
C GLN A 2 -32.11 23.12 -17.90
N HIS A 3 -32.71 23.07 -16.71
CA HIS A 3 -31.94 22.90 -15.46
C HIS A 3 -32.01 21.50 -14.83
N HIS A 4 -32.77 20.56 -15.42
CA HIS A 4 -32.97 19.22 -14.84
C HIS A 4 -32.01 18.13 -15.34
N SER A 5 -31.29 18.34 -16.46
CA SER A 5 -30.40 17.31 -17.03
C SER A 5 -29.04 17.22 -16.30
N MET A 6 -28.38 18.36 -16.06
CA MET A 6 -27.06 18.41 -15.41
C MET A 6 -27.08 17.93 -13.96
N THR A 7 -28.12 18.24 -13.19
CA THR A 7 -28.25 17.82 -11.79
C THR A 7 -28.50 16.32 -11.65
N SER A 8 -29.15 15.69 -12.64
CA SER A 8 -29.38 14.24 -12.66
C SER A 8 -28.11 13.49 -13.06
N LEU A 9 -27.35 14.00 -14.03
CA LEU A 9 -26.03 13.50 -14.42
C LEU A 9 -25.01 13.62 -13.27
N PHE A 10 -25.00 14.74 -12.55
CA PHE A 10 -24.10 14.94 -11.41
C PHE A 10 -24.44 13.99 -10.25
N ARG A 11 -25.73 13.74 -9.98
CA ARG A 11 -26.17 12.76 -8.99
C ARG A 11 -25.81 11.33 -9.39
N LEU A 12 -25.96 10.96 -10.65
CA LEU A 12 -25.55 9.65 -11.16
C LEU A 12 -24.03 9.48 -11.11
N LEU A 13 -23.25 10.53 -11.37
CA LEU A 13 -21.80 10.53 -11.23
C LEU A 13 -21.37 10.37 -9.76
N VAL A 14 -22.01 11.09 -8.84
CA VAL A 14 -21.75 10.97 -7.40
C VAL A 14 -22.13 9.58 -6.87
N ILE A 15 -23.25 9.01 -7.31
CA ILE A 15 -23.65 7.64 -6.97
C ILE A 15 -22.70 6.63 -7.60
N ALA A 16 -22.24 6.83 -8.84
CA ALA A 16 -21.26 5.97 -9.49
C ALA A 16 -19.89 6.02 -8.77
N VAL A 17 -19.42 7.19 -8.35
CA VAL A 17 -18.20 7.35 -7.53
C VAL A 17 -18.38 6.72 -6.15
N ALA A 18 -19.54 6.89 -5.52
CA ALA A 18 -19.84 6.28 -4.22
C ALA A 18 -19.98 4.75 -4.28
N VAL A 19 -20.47 4.20 -5.39
CA VAL A 19 -20.58 2.75 -5.62
C VAL A 19 -19.25 2.14 -6.08
N LEU A 20 -18.42 2.89 -6.83
CA LEU A 20 -17.07 2.48 -7.23
C LEU A 20 -16.04 2.57 -6.08
N GLY A 21 -16.28 3.41 -5.08
CA GLY A 21 -15.48 3.50 -3.85
C GLY A 21 -15.68 2.32 -2.89
N ILE A 22 -16.69 1.46 -3.11
CA ILE A 22 -16.84 0.19 -2.39
C ILE A 22 -16.25 -0.93 -3.25
N ARG A 23 -14.95 -0.85 -3.53
CA ARG A 23 -14.21 -2.08 -3.84
C ARG A 23 -14.01 -2.81 -2.53
N ALA A 24 -14.97 -3.68 -2.20
CA ALA A 24 -14.77 -4.72 -1.20
C ALA A 24 -13.66 -5.63 -1.74
N VAL A 25 -12.43 -5.30 -1.36
CA VAL A 25 -11.25 -6.14 -1.54
C VAL A 25 -11.48 -7.36 -0.66
N ALA A 26 -12.04 -8.41 -1.26
CA ALA A 26 -12.13 -9.74 -0.66
C ALA A 26 -10.70 -10.32 -0.62
N PHE A 27 -9.94 -9.92 0.39
CA PHE A 27 -8.66 -10.53 0.74
C PHE A 27 -8.78 -11.02 2.19
N GLY A 28 -8.60 -12.32 2.36
CA GLY A 28 -8.96 -13.06 3.57
C GLY A 28 -8.26 -12.54 4.81
N GLN A 29 -8.99 -12.46 5.92
CA GLN A 29 -8.48 -12.31 7.29
C GLN A 29 -7.16 -11.53 7.45
N GLY A 30 -7.00 -10.41 6.75
CA GLY A 30 -5.83 -9.55 6.87
C GLY A 30 -5.83 -8.82 8.21
N ALA A 31 -4.77 -8.05 8.48
CA ALA A 31 -4.64 -7.22 9.68
C ALA A 31 -5.62 -6.04 9.74
N SER A 32 -6.77 -6.15 9.07
CA SER A 32 -7.82 -5.13 8.96
C SER A 32 -7.33 -3.76 8.47
N GLY A 33 -6.20 -3.73 7.74
CA GLY A 33 -5.55 -2.51 7.29
C GLY A 33 -4.82 -1.73 8.39
N GLU A 34 -4.44 -2.38 9.49
CA GLU A 34 -3.51 -1.82 10.49
C GLU A 34 -2.04 -2.05 10.10
N VAL A 35 -1.76 -3.11 9.34
CA VAL A 35 -0.46 -3.32 8.69
C VAL A 35 -0.64 -3.67 7.22
N PRO A 36 0.37 -3.45 6.37
CA PRO A 36 0.28 -3.80 4.95
C PRO A 36 0.10 -5.31 4.76
N ASP A 37 -0.77 -5.68 3.83
CA ASP A 37 -0.95 -7.06 3.39
C ASP A 37 0.20 -7.49 2.45
N PRO A 38 0.47 -8.81 2.30
CA PRO A 38 1.44 -9.30 1.32
C PRO A 38 0.98 -8.99 -0.10
N MET A 39 1.92 -8.76 -1.01
CA MET A 39 1.59 -8.68 -2.44
C MET A 39 1.18 -10.05 -2.96
N GLY A 40 0.00 -10.15 -3.57
CA GLY A 40 -0.37 -11.37 -4.31
C GLY A 40 0.41 -11.50 -5.62
N LEU A 41 0.46 -12.71 -6.19
CA LEU A 41 1.16 -12.93 -7.47
C LEU A 41 0.55 -12.09 -8.62
N ARG A 42 -0.79 -12.01 -8.69
CA ARG A 42 -1.49 -11.17 -9.67
C ARG A 42 -1.13 -9.70 -9.52
N GLU A 43 -1.10 -9.19 -8.30
CA GLU A 43 -0.73 -7.80 -8.01
C GLU A 43 0.73 -7.52 -8.38
N THR A 44 1.62 -8.47 -8.06
CA THR A 44 3.03 -8.43 -8.46
C THR A 44 3.17 -8.37 -9.98
N ARG A 45 2.37 -9.16 -10.71
CA ARG A 45 2.31 -9.13 -12.18
C ARG A 45 1.87 -7.77 -12.71
N GLU A 46 0.73 -7.30 -12.26
CA GLU A 46 0.18 -5.98 -12.63
C GLU A 46 1.14 -4.82 -12.30
N LEU A 47 1.99 -4.99 -11.29
CA LEU A 47 2.96 -3.98 -10.90
C LEU A 47 4.21 -3.96 -11.80
N PHE A 48 4.74 -5.13 -12.17
CA PHE A 48 5.90 -5.22 -13.04
C PHE A 48 5.57 -4.91 -14.51
N GLU A 49 4.40 -5.33 -15.00
CA GLU A 49 3.96 -5.09 -16.39
C GLU A 49 3.87 -3.59 -16.73
N ARG A 50 3.71 -2.71 -15.73
CA ARG A 50 3.74 -1.25 -15.93
C ARG A 50 5.09 -0.73 -16.43
N TYR A 51 6.18 -1.42 -16.08
CA TYR A 51 7.53 -0.86 -16.21
C TYR A 51 8.55 -1.79 -16.86
N VAL A 52 8.24 -3.08 -16.98
CA VAL A 52 9.17 -4.10 -17.47
C VAL A 52 8.44 -5.05 -18.40
N GLY A 53 9.01 -5.24 -19.59
CA GLY A 53 8.62 -6.34 -20.48
C GLY A 53 9.38 -7.60 -20.08
N LEU A 54 8.76 -8.43 -19.25
CA LEU A 54 9.29 -9.70 -18.79
C LEU A 54 8.79 -10.84 -19.69
N ASP A 55 9.65 -11.79 -20.00
CA ASP A 55 9.24 -12.99 -20.73
C ASP A 55 8.75 -14.11 -19.80
N ASP A 56 8.26 -15.22 -20.38
CA ASP A 56 7.74 -16.35 -19.60
C ASP A 56 8.81 -16.98 -18.69
N SER A 57 10.08 -16.94 -19.10
CA SER A 57 11.18 -17.50 -18.32
C SER A 57 11.56 -16.62 -17.12
N ASP A 58 11.50 -15.29 -17.29
CA ASP A 58 11.62 -14.34 -16.19
C ASP A 58 10.49 -14.53 -15.18
N TRP A 59 9.26 -14.73 -15.66
CA TRP A 59 8.10 -14.95 -14.80
C TRP A 59 8.21 -16.19 -13.93
N LEU A 60 8.73 -17.30 -14.48
CA LEU A 60 8.96 -18.52 -13.70
C LEU A 60 9.93 -18.29 -12.53
N LEU A 61 10.97 -17.48 -12.74
CA LEU A 61 11.95 -17.15 -11.69
C LEU A 61 11.36 -16.18 -10.65
N ILE A 62 10.53 -15.22 -11.09
CA ILE A 62 9.82 -14.31 -10.19
C ILE A 62 8.79 -15.07 -9.36
N GLU A 63 8.08 -16.04 -9.92
CA GLU A 63 7.12 -16.89 -9.20
C GLU A 63 7.82 -17.66 -8.08
N ALA A 64 8.97 -18.28 -8.34
CA ALA A 64 9.76 -18.94 -7.29
C ALA A 64 10.21 -17.97 -6.19
N THR A 65 10.66 -16.76 -6.58
CA THR A 65 11.04 -15.70 -5.62
C THR A 65 9.84 -15.18 -4.81
N HIS A 66 8.65 -15.22 -5.41
CA HIS A 66 7.40 -14.80 -4.80
C HIS A 66 6.90 -15.82 -3.77
N ASP A 67 7.05 -17.11 -4.04
CA ASP A 67 6.74 -18.17 -3.07
C ASP A 67 7.58 -18.01 -1.79
N ASP A 68 8.88 -17.76 -1.92
CA ASP A 68 9.78 -17.48 -0.79
C ASP A 68 9.33 -16.21 -0.02
N TYR A 69 8.92 -15.16 -0.74
CA TYR A 69 8.38 -13.94 -0.15
C TYR A 69 7.11 -14.21 0.67
N LEU A 70 6.19 -15.02 0.16
CA LEU A 70 4.96 -15.37 0.86
C LEU A 70 5.24 -16.22 2.11
N ALA A 71 6.19 -17.14 2.05
CA ALA A 71 6.61 -17.94 3.22
C ALA A 71 7.25 -17.08 4.32
N ASP A 72 8.13 -16.14 3.94
CA ASP A 72 8.69 -15.16 4.87
C ASP A 72 7.59 -14.25 5.45
N PHE A 73 6.60 -13.87 4.64
CA PHE A 73 5.48 -13.06 5.11
C PHE A 73 4.59 -13.83 6.10
N GLU A 74 4.35 -15.12 5.86
CA GLU A 74 3.64 -15.99 6.79
C GLU A 74 4.34 -16.04 8.15
N THR A 75 5.67 -16.11 8.17
CA THR A 75 6.46 -16.02 9.41
C THR A 75 6.26 -14.67 10.13
N LEU A 76 6.18 -13.56 9.38
CA LEU A 76 5.85 -12.26 9.96
C LEU A 76 4.42 -12.20 10.50
N ARG A 77 3.47 -12.80 9.77
CA ARG A 77 2.04 -12.85 10.11
C ARG A 77 1.84 -13.58 11.42
N ASP A 78 2.44 -14.76 11.56
CA ASP A 78 2.20 -15.67 12.68
C ASP A 78 3.05 -15.32 13.92
N GLY A 79 4.01 -14.39 13.79
CA GLY A 79 4.80 -13.85 14.90
C GLY A 79 4.56 -12.35 15.11
N PRO A 80 5.47 -11.46 14.66
CA PRO A 80 5.40 -10.02 14.99
C PRO A 80 4.07 -9.32 14.69
N ILE A 81 3.40 -9.66 13.59
CA ILE A 81 2.09 -9.07 13.23
C ILE A 81 1.02 -9.55 14.22
N ALA A 82 0.99 -10.85 14.55
CA ALA A 82 0.05 -11.39 15.53
C ALA A 82 0.22 -10.73 16.91
N GLU A 83 1.47 -10.57 17.36
CA GLU A 83 1.81 -9.87 18.62
C GLU A 83 1.32 -8.41 18.59
N PHE A 84 1.57 -7.67 17.51
CA PHE A 84 1.08 -6.30 17.36
C PHE A 84 -0.45 -6.22 17.39
N LEU A 85 -1.14 -7.14 16.70
CA LEU A 85 -2.60 -7.19 16.70
C LEU A 85 -3.17 -7.52 18.09
N GLU A 86 -2.44 -8.23 18.94
CA GLU A 86 -2.79 -8.41 20.36
C GLU A 86 -2.71 -7.10 21.14
N VAL A 87 -1.63 -6.33 20.96
CA VAL A 87 -1.48 -4.99 21.56
C VAL A 87 -2.64 -4.08 21.13
N GLY A 88 -2.97 -4.05 19.83
CA GLY A 88 -4.10 -3.27 19.31
C GLY A 88 -5.45 -3.70 19.86
N ARG A 89 -5.68 -5.02 20.01
CA ARG A 89 -6.90 -5.55 20.66
C ARG A 89 -6.98 -5.14 22.13
N ALA A 90 -5.89 -5.23 22.88
CA ALA A 90 -5.84 -4.83 24.28
C ALA A 90 -6.10 -3.32 24.45
N LEU A 91 -5.50 -2.49 23.59
CA LEU A 91 -5.72 -1.05 23.56
C LEU A 91 -7.20 -0.73 23.32
N ARG A 92 -7.82 -1.33 22.30
CA ARG A 92 -9.25 -1.16 21.98
C ARG A 92 -10.17 -1.67 23.09
N ALA A 93 -9.89 -2.83 23.68
CA ALA A 93 -10.67 -3.39 24.78
C ALA A 93 -10.62 -2.54 26.05
N SER A 94 -9.52 -1.80 26.26
CA SER A 94 -9.36 -0.88 27.38
C SER A 94 -10.05 0.48 27.18
N ASN A 95 -10.56 0.75 25.97
CA ASN A 95 -11.18 2.03 25.64
C ASN A 95 -12.63 2.07 26.13
N THR A 96 -12.82 2.65 27.32
CA THR A 96 -14.14 2.88 27.96
C THR A 96 -14.81 4.17 27.51
N GLY A 97 -14.35 4.80 26.41
CA GLY A 97 -14.75 6.15 25.98
C GLY A 97 -13.83 7.26 26.51
N MET A 98 -12.77 6.90 27.23
CA MET A 98 -11.66 7.79 27.59
C MET A 98 -10.45 7.50 26.72
N MET A 99 -9.67 8.54 26.39
CA MET A 99 -8.42 8.40 25.64
C MET A 99 -7.46 7.46 26.40
N PRO A 100 -6.81 6.50 25.71
CA PRO A 100 -5.79 5.65 26.34
C PRO A 100 -4.65 6.48 26.94
N SER A 101 -3.95 5.92 27.93
CA SER A 101 -2.78 6.60 28.50
C SER A 101 -1.67 6.79 27.46
N LEU A 102 -0.88 7.86 27.64
CA LEU A 102 0.26 8.16 26.77
C LEU A 102 1.20 6.95 26.60
N GLU A 103 1.58 6.30 27.71
CA GLU A 103 2.43 5.11 27.71
C GLU A 103 1.89 3.99 26.80
N ARG A 104 0.58 3.72 26.85
CA ARG A 104 -0.05 2.70 26.00
C ARG A 104 -0.09 3.08 24.52
N LEU A 105 -0.22 4.37 24.23
CA LEU A 105 -0.16 4.88 22.86
C LEU A 105 1.26 4.79 22.32
N GLU A 106 2.26 5.15 23.13
CA GLU A 106 3.68 5.01 22.79
C GLU A 106 4.03 3.54 22.48
N ASP A 107 3.66 2.60 23.35
CA ASP A 107 3.86 1.17 23.15
C ASP A 107 3.20 0.66 21.85
N TYR A 108 1.95 1.07 21.59
CA TYR A 108 1.24 0.67 20.38
C TYR A 108 1.93 1.19 19.12
N PHE A 109 2.35 2.47 19.11
CA PHE A 109 3.01 3.06 17.95
C PHE A 109 4.43 2.55 17.76
N ASP A 110 5.16 2.21 18.81
CA ASP A 110 6.47 1.57 18.72
C ASP A 110 6.37 0.17 18.12
N ALA A 111 5.41 -0.63 18.58
CA ALA A 111 5.11 -1.96 18.02
C ALA A 111 4.71 -1.85 16.55
N TRP A 112 3.84 -0.89 16.22
CA TRP A 112 3.43 -0.61 14.84
C TRP A 112 4.62 -0.27 13.93
N ARG A 113 5.49 0.68 14.33
CA ARG A 113 6.68 1.07 13.56
C ARG A 113 7.61 -0.12 13.33
N SER A 114 7.76 -0.98 14.34
CA SER A 114 8.58 -2.19 14.26
C SER A 114 8.05 -3.15 13.18
N VAL A 115 6.75 -3.48 13.23
CA VAL A 115 6.12 -4.42 12.30
C VAL A 115 6.10 -3.88 10.86
N VAL A 116 5.70 -2.63 10.66
CA VAL A 116 5.73 -1.99 9.34
C VAL A 116 7.15 -1.95 8.79
N GLY A 117 8.14 -1.66 9.65
CA GLY A 117 9.55 -1.74 9.29
C GLY A 117 9.99 -3.14 8.82
N SER A 118 9.48 -4.20 9.45
CA SER A 118 9.74 -5.59 9.04
C SER A 118 9.13 -5.91 7.67
N VAL A 119 7.88 -5.50 7.43
CA VAL A 119 7.24 -5.66 6.11
C VAL A 119 8.03 -4.94 5.02
N HIS A 120 8.48 -3.71 5.27
CA HIS A 120 9.29 -2.99 4.31
C HIS A 120 10.63 -3.66 3.99
N ARG A 121 11.31 -4.21 5.00
CA ARG A 121 12.55 -4.97 4.78
C ARG A 121 12.30 -6.23 3.96
N LEU A 122 11.17 -6.90 4.18
CA LEU A 122 10.78 -8.06 3.39
C LEU A 122 10.50 -7.67 1.93
N ASP A 123 9.70 -6.63 1.69
CA ASP A 123 9.46 -6.10 0.35
C ASP A 123 10.79 -5.70 -0.33
N GLU A 124 11.68 -5.00 0.39
CA GLU A 124 12.99 -4.60 -0.14
C GLU A 124 13.85 -5.80 -0.57
N ARG A 125 13.86 -6.88 0.21
CA ARG A 125 14.56 -8.13 -0.16
C ARG A 125 13.95 -8.75 -1.41
N PHE A 126 12.63 -8.86 -1.48
CA PHE A 126 11.92 -9.41 -2.65
C PHE A 126 12.29 -8.66 -3.93
N PHE A 127 12.14 -7.33 -3.96
CA PHE A 127 12.47 -6.55 -5.15
C PHE A 127 13.96 -6.56 -5.49
N ALA A 128 14.86 -6.66 -4.49
CA ALA A 128 16.28 -6.80 -4.73
C ALA A 128 16.63 -8.14 -5.39
N SER A 129 16.03 -9.25 -4.92
CA SER A 129 16.17 -10.57 -5.52
C SER A 129 15.66 -10.58 -6.96
N VAL A 130 14.46 -10.02 -7.21
CA VAL A 130 13.91 -9.92 -8.57
C VAL A 130 14.84 -9.11 -9.47
N ALA A 131 15.33 -7.94 -9.03
CA ALA A 131 16.23 -7.10 -9.82
C ALA A 131 17.56 -7.81 -10.18
N ALA A 132 18.07 -8.66 -9.29
CA ALA A 132 19.27 -9.45 -9.55
C ALA A 132 19.03 -10.53 -10.63
N THR A 133 17.81 -11.04 -10.73
CA THR A 133 17.41 -12.08 -11.68
C THR A 133 17.17 -11.53 -13.09
N VAL A 134 16.44 -10.41 -13.21
CA VAL A 134 15.96 -9.90 -14.52
C VAL A 134 16.99 -9.04 -15.28
N GLY A 135 18.16 -8.78 -14.68
CA GLY A 135 19.23 -8.00 -15.30
C GLY A 135 19.06 -6.47 -15.22
N GLU A 136 20.11 -5.75 -15.61
CA GLU A 136 20.29 -4.31 -15.34
C GLU A 136 19.28 -3.40 -16.06
N GLU A 137 18.84 -3.78 -17.26
CA GLU A 137 17.83 -3.01 -18.02
C GLU A 137 16.46 -3.03 -17.34
N ALA A 138 16.04 -4.21 -16.88
CA ALA A 138 14.78 -4.39 -16.16
C ALA A 138 14.82 -3.86 -14.71
N ALA A 139 16.01 -3.81 -14.09
CA ALA A 139 16.19 -3.35 -12.72
C ALA A 139 15.65 -1.93 -12.45
N LYS A 140 15.67 -1.04 -13.44
CA LYS A 140 15.06 0.30 -13.32
C LYS A 140 13.55 0.23 -13.15
N GLY A 141 12.87 -0.63 -13.91
CA GLY A 141 11.43 -0.84 -13.79
C GLY A 141 11.05 -1.56 -12.50
N VAL A 142 11.85 -2.54 -12.07
CA VAL A 142 11.71 -3.20 -10.75
C VAL A 142 11.81 -2.18 -9.61
N LYS A 143 12.74 -1.21 -9.72
CA LYS A 143 12.85 -0.12 -8.74
C LYS A 143 11.60 0.76 -8.70
N ARG A 144 10.96 1.05 -9.84
CA ARG A 144 9.71 1.83 -9.90
C ARG A 144 8.55 1.07 -9.28
N ALA A 145 8.39 -0.20 -9.64
CA ALA A 145 7.45 -1.13 -9.00
C ALA A 145 7.60 -1.10 -7.46
N ARG A 146 8.83 -1.22 -6.96
CA ARG A 146 9.13 -1.15 -5.52
C ARG A 146 8.66 0.16 -4.87
N LEU A 147 8.82 1.30 -5.54
CA LEU A 147 8.40 2.60 -4.99
C LEU A 147 6.87 2.70 -4.88
N VAL A 148 6.15 2.20 -5.88
CA VAL A 148 4.68 2.12 -5.87
C VAL A 148 4.22 1.21 -4.72
N ARG A 149 4.80 0.01 -4.59
CA ARG A 149 4.51 -0.89 -3.46
C ARG A 149 4.82 -0.22 -2.12
N ARG A 150 5.94 0.49 -2.00
CA ARG A 150 6.30 1.19 -0.77
C ARG A 150 5.22 2.19 -0.35
N ARG A 151 4.71 2.98 -1.30
CA ARG A 151 3.58 3.89 -1.06
C ARG A 151 2.34 3.13 -0.60
N GLN A 152 1.97 2.05 -1.28
CA GLN A 152 0.79 1.25 -0.92
C GLN A 152 0.91 0.68 0.51
N ALA A 153 2.10 0.22 0.89
CA ALA A 153 2.38 -0.23 2.24
C ALA A 153 2.30 0.92 3.27
N ASP A 154 2.96 2.06 3.01
CA ASP A 154 2.91 3.23 3.89
C ASP A 154 1.48 3.78 4.05
N ALA A 155 0.63 3.67 3.01
CA ALA A 155 -0.76 4.09 3.07
C ALA A 155 -1.62 3.19 3.97
N ALA A 156 -1.27 1.91 4.07
CA ALA A 156 -2.05 0.87 4.75
C ALA A 156 -1.86 0.82 6.28
N ALA A 157 -1.35 1.88 6.92
CA ALA A 157 -0.65 1.66 8.18
C ALA A 157 -1.11 2.47 9.42
N VAL A 158 -1.65 3.69 9.38
CA VAL A 158 -1.76 4.44 10.67
C VAL A 158 -3.09 4.33 11.41
N MET A 159 -4.22 4.13 10.72
CA MET A 159 -5.56 4.11 11.33
C MET A 159 -6.50 3.33 10.41
N GLY A 160 -6.46 1.99 10.46
CA GLY A 160 -7.33 1.13 9.63
C GLY A 160 -8.73 1.71 9.44
N GLY A 161 -9.21 1.74 8.18
CA GLY A 161 -10.49 2.34 7.77
C GLY A 161 -10.47 3.82 7.35
N LEU A 162 -9.52 4.64 7.83
CA LEU A 162 -9.27 6.01 7.37
C LEU A 162 -8.02 6.14 6.49
N SER A 163 -7.46 4.98 6.13
CA SER A 163 -6.35 4.84 5.20
C SER A 163 -6.56 5.71 3.96
N LEU A 164 -5.52 6.46 3.57
CA LEU A 164 -5.40 7.10 2.24
C LEU A 164 -5.20 6.04 1.13
N ARG A 165 -5.90 4.91 1.24
CA ARG A 165 -5.84 3.76 0.34
C ARG A 165 -6.35 4.15 -1.06
N ASP A 166 -7.12 5.23 -1.15
CA ASP A 166 -7.75 5.63 -2.40
C ASP A 166 -6.85 6.51 -3.29
N THR A 167 -6.49 5.86 -4.41
CA THR A 167 -6.11 6.40 -5.73
C THR A 167 -5.02 7.47 -5.76
N SER A 168 -3.77 6.99 -5.75
CA SER A 168 -2.67 7.75 -6.32
C SER A 168 -2.94 8.06 -7.81
N LEU A 169 -2.41 9.19 -8.30
CA LEU A 169 -2.60 9.60 -9.69
C LEU A 169 -2.02 8.59 -10.69
N ASP A 170 -0.94 7.91 -10.34
CA ASP A 170 -0.36 6.84 -11.17
C ASP A 170 -1.26 5.59 -11.19
N ASP A 171 -1.85 5.18 -10.06
CA ASP A 171 -2.80 4.05 -10.08
C ASP A 171 -4.04 4.38 -10.93
N ALA A 172 -4.53 5.63 -10.87
CA ALA A 172 -5.61 6.10 -11.73
C ALA A 172 -5.21 6.08 -13.22
N PHE A 173 -4.01 6.58 -13.55
CA PHE A 173 -3.48 6.54 -14.92
C PHE A 173 -3.39 5.12 -15.47
N TRP A 174 -2.78 4.19 -14.72
CA TRP A 174 -2.63 2.80 -15.16
C TRP A 174 -3.96 2.06 -15.27
N SER A 175 -4.97 2.42 -14.47
CA SER A 175 -6.31 1.84 -14.58
C SER A 175 -7.03 2.16 -15.90
N MET A 176 -6.57 3.19 -16.62
CA MET A 176 -7.11 3.58 -17.93
C MET A 176 -6.51 2.76 -19.09
N THR A 177 -5.62 1.81 -18.81
CA THR A 177 -4.90 1.02 -19.83
C THR A 177 -4.25 1.89 -20.91
N PRO A 178 -3.33 2.80 -20.53
CA PRO A 178 -2.76 3.78 -21.44
C PRO A 178 -1.93 3.13 -22.54
N THR A 179 -1.90 3.76 -23.70
CA THR A 179 -1.03 3.37 -24.82
C THR A 179 0.44 3.66 -24.51
N ALA A 180 1.37 3.02 -25.23
CA ALA A 180 2.80 3.27 -25.07
C ALA A 180 3.19 4.75 -25.35
N GLU A 181 2.48 5.41 -26.28
CA GLU A 181 2.69 6.84 -26.57
C GLU A 181 2.25 7.72 -25.40
N GLU A 182 1.10 7.43 -24.79
CA GLU A 182 0.61 8.15 -23.61
C GLU A 182 1.54 7.95 -22.40
N VAL A 183 2.00 6.71 -22.17
CA VAL A 183 2.98 6.41 -21.12
C VAL A 183 4.27 7.22 -21.34
N ALA A 184 4.79 7.22 -22.57
CA ALA A 184 6.01 7.96 -22.90
C ALA A 184 5.84 9.48 -22.72
N ALA A 185 4.66 10.02 -23.03
CA ALA A 185 4.37 11.45 -22.90
C ALA A 185 4.34 11.94 -21.44
N VAL A 186 4.03 11.07 -20.49
CA VAL A 186 3.92 11.43 -19.06
C VAL A 186 4.96 10.75 -18.17
N ASP A 187 5.91 10.00 -18.73
CA ASP A 187 6.81 9.14 -17.95
C ASP A 187 7.64 9.93 -16.92
N ASP A 188 8.13 11.11 -17.28
CA ASP A 188 8.87 11.97 -16.35
C ASP A 188 8.00 12.46 -15.18
N VAL A 189 6.70 12.72 -15.43
CA VAL A 189 5.74 13.08 -14.38
C VAL A 189 5.47 11.88 -13.48
N LEU A 190 5.26 10.70 -14.05
CA LEU A 190 5.06 9.45 -13.29
C LEU A 190 6.26 9.14 -12.39
N ARG A 191 7.49 9.21 -12.93
CA ARG A 191 8.72 9.03 -12.14
C ARG A 191 8.82 10.03 -10.98
N GLY A 192 8.45 11.30 -11.24
CA GLY A 192 8.37 12.32 -10.21
C GLY A 192 7.45 11.90 -9.07
N LEU A 193 6.20 11.57 -9.41
CA LEU A 193 5.17 11.13 -8.46
C LEU A 193 5.58 9.88 -7.68
N GLU A 194 6.06 8.84 -8.36
CA GLU A 194 6.50 7.58 -7.75
C GLU A 194 7.66 7.79 -6.77
N SER A 195 8.55 8.75 -7.05
CA SER A 195 9.70 9.03 -6.19
C SER A 195 9.34 9.87 -4.96
N SER A 196 8.37 10.78 -5.06
CA SER A 196 8.02 11.72 -4.01
C SER A 196 6.91 11.20 -3.09
N THR A 197 5.89 10.56 -3.66
CA THR A 197 4.66 10.20 -2.95
C THR A 197 4.88 9.21 -1.80
N PRO A 198 5.73 8.17 -1.90
CA PRO A 198 6.00 7.28 -0.77
C PRO A 198 6.51 8.06 0.46
N ARG A 199 7.40 9.04 0.26
CA ARG A 199 7.94 9.86 1.34
C ARG A 199 6.88 10.74 1.98
N LEU A 200 5.99 11.33 1.16
CA LEU A 200 4.90 12.19 1.64
C LEU A 200 3.87 11.39 2.44
N VAL A 201 3.46 10.22 1.93
CA VAL A 201 2.52 9.33 2.63
C VAL A 201 3.12 8.90 3.97
N ARG A 202 4.40 8.51 3.99
CA ARG A 202 5.10 8.18 5.23
C ARG A 202 5.19 9.37 6.19
N ALA A 203 5.43 10.58 5.71
CA ALA A 203 5.50 11.78 6.56
C ALA A 203 4.13 12.09 7.20
N VAL A 204 3.04 11.98 6.43
CA VAL A 204 1.67 12.14 6.95
C VAL A 204 1.36 11.07 8.00
N ALA A 205 1.72 9.82 7.72
CA ALA A 205 1.58 8.71 8.65
C ALA A 205 2.29 9.01 9.98
N VAL A 206 3.59 9.36 9.93
CA VAL A 206 4.38 9.68 11.14
C VAL A 206 3.85 10.91 11.86
N GLY A 207 3.54 12.00 11.15
CA GLY A 207 3.02 13.22 11.75
C GLY A 207 1.66 13.03 12.42
N THR A 208 0.83 12.12 11.91
CA THR A 208 -0.45 11.74 12.55
C THR A 208 -0.19 11.06 13.90
N VAL A 209 0.76 10.12 13.94
CA VAL A 209 1.18 9.46 15.19
C VAL A 209 1.71 10.48 16.20
N GLU A 210 2.60 11.38 15.77
CA GLU A 210 3.16 12.42 16.61
C GLU A 210 2.08 13.34 17.19
N SER A 211 1.09 13.73 16.37
CA SER A 211 -0.02 14.58 16.80
C SER A 211 -0.91 13.88 17.84
N ILE A 212 -1.16 12.57 17.69
CA ILE A 212 -1.92 11.79 18.67
C ILE A 212 -1.18 11.76 20.02
N LEU A 213 0.13 11.52 19.98
CA LEU A 213 0.97 11.50 21.19
C LEU A 213 1.04 12.87 21.86
N GLU A 214 1.07 13.97 21.10
CA GLU A 214 1.05 15.33 21.63
C GLU A 214 -0.27 15.65 22.33
N VAL A 215 -1.41 15.27 21.76
CA VAL A 215 -2.73 15.48 22.38
C VAL A 215 -2.93 14.65 23.65
N ALA A 216 -2.24 13.51 23.76
CA ALA A 216 -2.30 12.62 24.92
C ALA A 216 -1.40 13.03 26.10
N ARG A 217 -0.54 14.06 25.93
CA ARG A 217 0.32 14.63 26.98
C ARG A 217 -0.42 15.66 27.83
#